data_AF-A0A8C7C410-F1
#
_entry.id   AF-A0A8C7C410-F1
#
_cell.length_a   1.000
_cell.length_b   1.000
_cell.length_c   1.000
_cell.angle_alpha   90.00
_cell.angle_beta   90.00
_cell.angle_gamma   90.00
#
_symmetry.space_group_name_H-M   'P 1'
#
loop_
_entity.id
_entity.type
_entity.pdbx_description
1 polymer ?
#
loop_
_entity_poly.entity_id
_entity_poly.type
_entity_poly.pdbx_seq_one_letter_code
_entity_poly.pdbx_strand_id
1 'polypeptide(L)'
;HALRRSAFDRCASASQPGGTFSVASGPNLTLLVRQLLFFYKQSEDSKRLIWMYQNLIKHSSLFVQQLDGSERLTCLFQIKRLMSLGCRLLQSCSDDSLNVALPMRMLEVFSSENTYLPVLQDASYVASVIEQILHYVIQNGYYRSLYLLINNKLPSSIEYSDLSRVPIANILLENVLKPLHFTYNSCPEGARQQVFSAFTEELLAAPFTDQIFHFIIPALADTHAAFPYEPFLNALLLLESRCSKTSSGAPWLFFFVLTVGEHYLGALSEEGLLVYLRVLQTFLSQLPVSPASASCPDSASDSEEEVEEADKQPSAPEDGRLSVPYITEECLKKLDTKQQTSTLLALVWRDSASEEAFTLMASIGHTLMVQHRMAVPRVRIYKG
;
A
#
# COMPACT_ATOMS: atom_id res chain seq x y z
N HIS A 1 -5.21 -33.98 16.67
CA HIS A 1 -4.87 -33.56 15.29
C HIS A 1 -4.77 -34.71 14.29
N ALA A 2 -4.01 -35.79 14.55
CA ALA A 2 -3.84 -36.91 13.60
C ALA A 2 -5.15 -37.55 13.08
N LEU A 3 -6.12 -37.82 13.96
CA LEU A 3 -7.43 -38.37 13.57
C LEU A 3 -8.18 -37.47 12.57
N ARG A 4 -8.12 -36.14 12.75
CA ARG A 4 -8.77 -35.16 11.87
C ARG A 4 -8.08 -35.07 10.51
N ARG A 5 -6.74 -35.14 10.48
CA ARG A 5 -5.97 -35.25 9.22
C ARG A 5 -6.36 -36.49 8.43
N SER A 6 -6.43 -37.64 9.10
CA SER A 6 -6.85 -38.89 8.44
C SER A 6 -8.27 -38.81 7.88
N ALA A 7 -9.18 -38.08 8.56
CA ALA A 7 -10.55 -37.90 8.08
C ALA A 7 -10.59 -37.04 6.82
N PHE A 8 -9.85 -35.93 6.81
CA PHE A 8 -9.69 -35.08 5.63
C PHE A 8 -9.11 -35.88 4.46
N ASP A 9 -8.03 -36.62 4.71
CA ASP A 9 -7.34 -37.40 3.67
C ASP A 9 -8.26 -38.47 3.08
N ARG A 10 -9.07 -39.16 3.92
CA ARG A 10 -10.09 -40.11 3.43
C ARG A 10 -11.12 -39.45 2.53
N CYS A 11 -11.65 -38.27 2.91
CA CYS A 11 -12.60 -37.54 2.07
C CYS A 11 -11.96 -37.07 0.76
N ALA A 12 -10.71 -36.60 0.81
CA ALA A 12 -9.96 -36.22 -0.38
C ALA A 12 -9.70 -37.42 -1.31
N SER A 13 -9.32 -38.59 -0.77
CA SER A 13 -9.17 -39.82 -1.57
C SER A 13 -10.50 -40.30 -2.17
N ALA A 14 -11.60 -40.19 -1.42
CA ALA A 14 -12.94 -40.55 -1.89
C ALA A 14 -13.53 -39.59 -2.94
N SER A 15 -12.81 -38.51 -3.27
CA SER A 15 -13.16 -37.56 -4.33
C SER A 15 -12.56 -37.87 -5.71
N GLN A 16 -11.72 -38.89 -5.78
CA GLN A 16 -11.19 -39.38 -7.04
C GLN A 16 -12.29 -40.04 -7.89
N PRO A 17 -12.10 -40.15 -9.22
CA PRO A 17 -13.09 -40.74 -10.12
C PRO A 17 -13.57 -42.11 -9.61
N GLY A 18 -14.89 -42.26 -9.41
CA GLY A 18 -15.51 -43.49 -8.88
C GLY A 18 -15.75 -43.52 -7.36
N GLY A 19 -15.38 -42.47 -6.63
CA GLY A 19 -15.65 -42.35 -5.19
C GLY A 19 -17.03 -41.75 -4.84
N THR A 20 -17.44 -41.90 -3.58
CA THR A 20 -18.77 -41.47 -3.08
C THR A 20 -18.80 -40.00 -2.64
N PHE A 21 -17.67 -39.28 -2.63
CA PHE A 21 -17.58 -37.91 -2.13
C PHE A 21 -17.29 -36.92 -3.27
N SER A 22 -18.28 -36.17 -3.72
CA SER A 22 -18.05 -35.17 -4.78
C SER A 22 -17.50 -33.85 -4.23
N VAL A 23 -16.35 -33.42 -4.76
CA VAL A 23 -15.76 -32.08 -4.48
C VAL A 23 -16.43 -30.98 -5.31
N ALA A 24 -17.21 -31.34 -6.34
CA ALA A 24 -18.13 -30.44 -7.03
C ALA A 24 -19.44 -30.26 -6.23
N SER A 25 -19.32 -29.97 -4.94
CA SER A 25 -20.44 -29.73 -4.02
C SER A 25 -20.05 -28.72 -2.95
N GLY A 26 -20.78 -27.60 -2.88
CA GLY A 26 -20.53 -26.50 -1.94
C GLY A 26 -20.50 -26.94 -0.45
N PRO A 27 -21.47 -27.74 0.04
CA PRO A 27 -21.44 -28.26 1.40
C PRO A 27 -20.22 -29.14 1.70
N ASN A 28 -19.80 -29.97 0.74
CA ASN A 28 -18.62 -30.83 0.88
C ASN A 28 -17.33 -30.01 0.93
N LEU A 29 -17.21 -28.97 0.09
CA LEU A 29 -16.10 -28.00 0.14
C LEU A 29 -16.06 -27.29 1.50
N THR A 30 -17.21 -26.83 2.00
CA THR A 30 -17.34 -26.19 3.31
C THR A 30 -16.88 -27.12 4.44
N LEU A 31 -17.24 -28.40 4.40
CA LEU A 31 -16.80 -29.40 5.38
C LEU A 31 -15.28 -29.60 5.33
N LEU A 32 -14.70 -29.79 4.15
CA LEU A 32 -13.26 -30.00 3.98
C LEU A 32 -12.46 -28.80 4.46
N VAL A 33 -12.89 -27.58 4.11
CA VAL A 33 -12.27 -26.34 4.58
C VAL A 33 -12.37 -26.23 6.10
N ARG A 34 -13.53 -26.52 6.70
CA ARG A 34 -13.72 -26.51 8.16
C ARG A 34 -12.73 -27.46 8.84
N GLN A 35 -12.59 -28.68 8.32
CA GLN A 35 -11.65 -29.66 8.85
C GLN A 35 -10.21 -29.18 8.73
N LEU A 36 -9.80 -28.71 7.54
CA LEU A 36 -8.45 -28.24 7.29
C LEU A 36 -8.09 -27.08 8.22
N LEU A 37 -8.92 -26.04 8.28
CA LEU A 37 -8.69 -24.87 9.13
C LEU A 37 -8.58 -25.22 10.62
N PHE A 38 -9.24 -26.29 11.06
CA PHE A 38 -9.18 -26.74 12.46
C PHE A 38 -7.82 -27.34 12.84
N PHE A 39 -7.15 -28.07 11.94
CA PHE A 39 -5.88 -28.74 12.27
C PHE A 39 -4.65 -28.16 11.56
N TYR A 40 -4.83 -27.21 10.66
CA TYR A 40 -3.77 -26.74 9.76
C TYR A 40 -2.53 -26.25 10.51
N LYS A 41 -1.38 -26.81 10.15
CA LYS A 41 -0.06 -26.31 10.51
C LYS A 41 0.82 -26.26 9.28
N GLN A 42 1.39 -25.09 8.96
CA GLN A 42 2.11 -24.85 7.70
C GLN A 42 3.23 -25.87 7.43
N SER A 43 4.01 -26.25 8.44
CA SER A 43 5.09 -27.23 8.29
C SER A 43 4.63 -28.65 7.95
N GLU A 44 3.37 -29.01 8.23
CA GLU A 44 2.84 -30.37 8.10
C GLU A 44 1.76 -30.48 7.01
N ASP A 45 1.02 -29.40 6.76
CA ASP A 45 -0.26 -29.43 6.03
C ASP A 45 -0.27 -28.57 4.76
N SER A 46 0.87 -27.99 4.35
CA SER A 46 0.97 -27.15 3.14
C SER A 46 0.45 -27.85 1.88
N LYS A 47 0.75 -29.15 1.70
CA LYS A 47 0.24 -29.93 0.55
C LYS A 47 -1.29 -30.07 0.54
N ARG A 48 -1.92 -30.22 1.72
CA ARG A 48 -3.39 -30.28 1.86
C ARG A 48 -4.04 -28.94 1.53
N LEU A 49 -3.41 -27.84 1.95
CA LEU A 49 -3.88 -26.50 1.64
C LEU A 49 -3.77 -26.18 0.15
N ILE A 50 -2.64 -26.54 -0.49
CA ILE A 50 -2.45 -26.43 -1.94
C ILE A 50 -3.55 -27.18 -2.69
N TRP A 51 -3.80 -28.44 -2.32
CA TRP A 51 -4.89 -29.23 -2.91
C TRP A 51 -6.25 -28.58 -2.69
N MET A 52 -6.51 -28.03 -1.50
CA MET A 52 -7.76 -27.35 -1.22
C MET A 52 -7.93 -26.09 -2.07
N TYR A 53 -6.90 -25.26 -2.22
CA TYR A 53 -6.93 -24.06 -3.07
C TYR A 53 -7.24 -24.40 -4.52
N GLN A 54 -6.63 -25.44 -5.08
CA GLN A 54 -6.91 -25.88 -6.46
C GLN A 54 -8.40 -26.20 -6.65
N ASN A 55 -9.00 -26.92 -5.70
CA ASN A 55 -10.42 -27.29 -5.77
C ASN A 55 -11.34 -26.09 -5.55
N LEU A 56 -11.00 -25.18 -4.63
CA LEU A 56 -11.78 -23.96 -4.40
C LEU A 56 -11.75 -23.01 -5.60
N ILE A 57 -10.60 -22.86 -6.26
CA ILE A 57 -10.48 -22.05 -7.48
C ILE A 57 -11.32 -22.68 -8.60
N LYS A 58 -11.22 -24.01 -8.77
CA LYS A 58 -11.95 -24.73 -9.82
C LYS A 58 -13.48 -24.70 -9.62
N HIS A 59 -13.94 -24.74 -8.37
CA HIS A 59 -15.35 -24.82 -8.00
C HIS A 59 -15.81 -23.59 -7.21
N SER A 60 -15.25 -22.42 -7.52
CA SER A 60 -15.46 -21.17 -6.77
C SER A 60 -16.94 -20.80 -6.70
N SER A 61 -17.68 -20.94 -7.81
CA SER A 61 -19.11 -20.64 -7.86
C SER A 61 -19.94 -21.46 -6.88
N LEU A 62 -19.69 -22.78 -6.80
CA LEU A 62 -20.40 -23.69 -5.89
C LEU A 62 -20.09 -23.39 -4.42
N PHE A 63 -18.85 -23.00 -4.13
CA PHE A 63 -18.45 -22.63 -2.77
C PHE A 63 -19.05 -21.29 -2.37
N VAL A 64 -18.99 -20.29 -3.25
CA VAL A 64 -19.56 -18.95 -3.03
C VAL A 64 -21.08 -18.98 -2.90
N GLN A 65 -21.76 -19.90 -3.58
CA GLN A 65 -23.20 -20.08 -3.44
C GLN A 65 -23.63 -20.36 -1.98
N GLN A 66 -22.73 -20.86 -1.14
CA GLN A 66 -23.01 -21.06 0.29
C GLN A 66 -23.21 -19.74 1.07
N LEU A 67 -22.83 -18.60 0.48
CA LEU A 67 -23.10 -17.26 1.04
C LEU A 67 -24.56 -16.81 0.92
N ASP A 68 -25.37 -17.51 0.13
CA ASP A 68 -26.82 -17.25 -0.04
C ASP A 68 -27.68 -18.19 0.83
N GLY A 69 -27.05 -19.08 1.60
CA GLY A 69 -27.73 -20.10 2.41
C GLY A 69 -27.56 -19.95 3.92
N SER A 70 -28.00 -20.97 4.65
CA SER A 70 -27.88 -21.05 6.12
C SER A 70 -26.43 -21.07 6.62
N GLU A 71 -25.47 -21.48 5.77
CA GLU A 71 -24.03 -21.53 6.10
C GLU A 71 -23.30 -20.21 5.77
N ARG A 72 -24.01 -19.12 5.45
CA ARG A 72 -23.42 -17.83 5.03
C ARG A 72 -22.27 -17.35 5.91
N LEU A 73 -22.48 -17.29 7.23
CA LEU A 73 -21.45 -16.80 8.17
C LEU A 73 -20.26 -17.75 8.24
N THR A 74 -20.50 -19.07 8.20
CA THR A 74 -19.44 -20.07 8.13
C THR A 74 -18.60 -19.89 6.86
N CYS A 75 -19.24 -19.82 5.70
CA CYS A 75 -18.58 -19.70 4.41
C CYS A 75 -17.74 -18.42 4.34
N LEU A 76 -18.29 -17.28 4.76
CA LEU A 76 -17.57 -16.02 4.80
C LEU A 76 -16.33 -16.08 5.71
N PHE A 77 -16.48 -16.66 6.91
CA PHE A 77 -15.35 -16.85 7.82
C PHE A 77 -14.27 -17.76 7.21
N GLN A 78 -14.68 -18.83 6.53
CA GLN A 78 -13.76 -19.73 5.85
C GLN A 78 -12.96 -19.03 4.75
N ILE A 79 -13.62 -18.23 3.90
CA ILE A 79 -12.94 -17.44 2.86
C ILE A 79 -11.92 -16.50 3.50
N LYS A 80 -12.31 -15.74 4.52
CA LYS A 80 -11.44 -14.84 5.29
C LYS A 80 -10.18 -15.55 5.81
N ARG A 81 -10.34 -16.71 6.46
CA ARG A 81 -9.24 -17.49 7.04
C ARG A 81 -8.34 -18.11 5.98
N LEU A 82 -8.89 -18.62 4.89
CA LEU A 82 -8.12 -19.16 3.77
C LEU A 82 -7.30 -18.07 3.09
N MET A 83 -7.90 -16.90 2.83
CA MET A 83 -7.19 -15.77 2.23
C MET A 83 -6.01 -15.31 3.11
N SER A 84 -6.22 -15.20 4.43
CA SER A 84 -5.15 -14.89 5.40
C SER A 84 -4.06 -15.96 5.46
N LEU A 85 -4.40 -17.25 5.32
CA LEU A 85 -3.42 -18.32 5.15
C LEU A 85 -2.62 -18.15 3.85
N GLY A 86 -3.28 -17.73 2.77
CA GLY A 86 -2.64 -17.36 1.51
C GLY A 86 -1.60 -16.26 1.70
N CYS A 87 -1.96 -15.16 2.35
CA CYS A 87 -1.03 -14.07 2.69
C CYS A 87 0.20 -14.57 3.46
N ARG A 88 0.00 -15.38 4.51
CA ARG A 88 1.13 -15.95 5.28
C ARG A 88 2.07 -16.82 4.45
N LEU A 89 1.54 -17.60 3.50
CA LEU A 89 2.37 -18.36 2.57
C LEU A 89 3.17 -17.43 1.63
N LEU A 90 2.53 -16.35 1.16
CA LEU A 90 3.18 -15.38 0.28
C LEU A 90 4.30 -14.60 0.97
N GLN A 91 4.26 -14.43 2.29
CA GLN A 91 5.36 -13.84 3.04
C GLN A 91 6.63 -14.70 3.04
N SER A 92 6.51 -16.00 2.70
CA SER A 92 7.65 -16.92 2.58
C SER A 92 8.18 -17.01 1.13
N CYS A 93 7.93 -16.00 0.29
CA CYS A 93 8.24 -16.01 -1.15
C CYS A 93 9.73 -15.99 -1.52
N SER A 94 10.62 -15.75 -0.54
CA SER A 94 12.06 -15.87 -0.66
C SER A 94 12.54 -17.33 -0.65
N ASP A 95 11.70 -18.27 -0.23
CA ASP A 95 11.96 -19.69 -0.36
C ASP A 95 11.50 -20.17 -1.74
N ASP A 96 12.45 -20.39 -2.65
CA ASP A 96 12.21 -20.85 -4.02
C ASP A 96 11.47 -22.20 -4.09
N SER A 97 11.44 -22.97 -3.00
CA SER A 97 10.68 -24.22 -2.93
C SER A 97 9.16 -24.01 -2.82
N LEU A 98 8.70 -22.81 -2.46
CA LEU A 98 7.29 -22.48 -2.27
C LEU A 98 6.69 -21.78 -3.50
N ASN A 99 5.75 -22.47 -4.16
CA ASN A 99 5.04 -21.90 -5.30
C ASN A 99 4.00 -20.86 -4.84
N VAL A 100 4.26 -19.59 -5.13
CA VAL A 100 3.38 -18.45 -4.82
C VAL A 100 2.16 -18.33 -5.73
N ALA A 101 2.10 -19.05 -6.85
CA ALA A 101 1.05 -18.89 -7.85
C ALA A 101 -0.35 -19.24 -7.33
N LEU A 102 -0.49 -20.30 -6.54
CA LEU A 102 -1.80 -20.69 -6.00
C LEU A 102 -2.32 -19.73 -4.92
N PRO A 103 -1.53 -19.32 -3.91
CA PRO A 103 -1.95 -18.27 -3.00
C PRO A 103 -2.27 -16.94 -3.70
N MET A 104 -1.49 -16.53 -4.71
CA MET A 104 -1.82 -15.36 -5.55
C MET A 104 -3.16 -15.53 -6.27
N ARG A 105 -3.39 -16.68 -6.90
CA ARG A 105 -4.64 -16.97 -7.60
C ARG A 105 -5.83 -16.99 -6.64
N MET A 106 -5.67 -17.46 -5.41
CA MET A 106 -6.70 -17.36 -4.38
C MET A 106 -7.06 -15.90 -4.08
N LEU A 107 -6.06 -15.03 -3.89
CA LEU A 107 -6.29 -13.60 -3.67
C LEU A 107 -7.04 -12.95 -4.84
N GLU A 108 -6.63 -13.26 -6.06
CA GLU A 108 -7.25 -12.74 -7.29
C GLU A 108 -8.71 -13.21 -7.40
N VAL A 109 -8.95 -14.52 -7.31
CA VAL A 109 -10.29 -15.10 -7.48
C VAL A 109 -11.23 -14.64 -6.36
N PHE A 110 -10.84 -14.79 -5.10
CA PHE A 110 -11.76 -14.54 -3.97
C PHE A 110 -11.83 -13.08 -3.53
N SER A 111 -11.05 -12.17 -4.13
CA SER A 111 -11.32 -10.73 -4.04
C SER A 111 -12.14 -10.19 -5.20
N SER A 112 -12.28 -10.93 -6.31
CA SER A 112 -12.91 -10.43 -7.55
C SER A 112 -14.43 -10.49 -7.51
N GLU A 113 -15.10 -9.39 -7.87
CA GLU A 113 -16.55 -9.32 -8.04
C GLU A 113 -17.06 -10.37 -9.03
N ASN A 114 -16.28 -10.68 -10.08
CA ASN A 114 -16.63 -11.67 -11.09
C ASN A 114 -16.83 -13.08 -10.51
N THR A 115 -16.25 -13.37 -9.35
CA THR A 115 -16.41 -14.65 -8.66
C THR A 115 -17.75 -14.73 -7.92
N TYR A 116 -18.30 -13.61 -7.49
CA TYR A 116 -19.49 -13.56 -6.63
C TYR A 116 -20.75 -13.10 -7.38
N LEU A 117 -20.65 -12.10 -8.25
CA LEU A 117 -21.80 -11.46 -8.89
C LEU A 117 -22.66 -12.43 -9.71
N PRO A 118 -22.11 -13.36 -10.52
CA PRO A 118 -22.94 -14.32 -11.27
C PRO A 118 -23.74 -15.27 -10.37
N VAL A 119 -23.28 -15.48 -9.14
CA VAL A 119 -23.86 -16.45 -8.19
C VAL A 119 -24.84 -15.78 -7.24
N LEU A 120 -24.47 -14.62 -6.67
CA LEU A 120 -25.26 -13.92 -5.65
C LEU A 120 -26.24 -12.90 -6.25
N GLN A 121 -26.02 -12.45 -7.49
CA GLN A 121 -26.90 -11.58 -8.27
C GLN A 121 -27.28 -10.23 -7.62
N ASP A 122 -26.62 -9.83 -6.54
CA ASP A 122 -26.78 -8.54 -5.85
C ASP A 122 -25.41 -7.85 -5.71
N ALA A 123 -25.20 -6.80 -6.49
CA ALA A 123 -23.94 -6.05 -6.50
C ALA A 123 -23.61 -5.38 -5.16
N SER A 124 -24.63 -4.90 -4.44
CA SER A 124 -24.44 -4.24 -3.14
C SER A 124 -24.01 -5.25 -2.07
N TYR A 125 -24.62 -6.43 -2.08
CA TYR A 125 -24.24 -7.52 -1.19
C TYR A 125 -22.85 -8.09 -1.52
N VAL A 126 -22.53 -8.23 -2.82
CA VAL A 126 -21.20 -8.65 -3.27
C VAL A 126 -20.12 -7.68 -2.80
N ALA A 127 -20.33 -6.37 -2.99
CA ALA A 127 -19.41 -5.35 -2.48
C ALA A 127 -19.23 -5.48 -0.96
N SER A 128 -20.32 -5.69 -0.22
CA SER A 128 -20.27 -5.91 1.24
C SER A 128 -19.45 -7.13 1.66
N VAL A 129 -19.56 -8.23 0.93
CA VAL A 129 -18.78 -9.45 1.17
C VAL A 129 -17.29 -9.19 0.91
N ILE A 130 -16.96 -8.52 -0.20
CA ILE A 130 -15.58 -8.21 -0.57
C ILE A 130 -14.95 -7.25 0.42
N GLU A 131 -15.64 -6.18 0.82
CA GLU A 131 -15.19 -5.25 1.87
C GLU A 131 -14.80 -6.00 3.14
N GLN A 132 -15.68 -6.90 3.60
CA GLN A 132 -15.44 -7.69 4.81
C GLN A 132 -14.27 -8.66 4.68
N ILE A 133 -14.06 -9.26 3.50
CA ILE A 133 -12.92 -10.14 3.23
C ILE A 133 -11.62 -9.33 3.22
N LEU A 134 -11.58 -8.25 2.45
CA LEU A 134 -10.41 -7.37 2.31
C LEU A 134 -10.01 -6.77 3.65
N HIS A 135 -10.96 -6.21 4.41
CA HIS A 135 -10.71 -5.65 5.73
C HIS A 135 -10.09 -6.70 6.68
N TYR A 136 -10.63 -7.93 6.70
CA TYR A 136 -10.08 -9.00 7.52
C TYR A 136 -8.64 -9.36 7.10
N VAL A 137 -8.36 -9.54 5.81
CA VAL A 137 -7.01 -9.97 5.39
C VAL A 137 -5.98 -8.87 5.59
N ILE A 138 -6.38 -7.60 5.46
CA ILE A 138 -5.52 -6.44 5.72
C ILE A 138 -5.10 -6.40 7.18
N GLN A 139 -6.04 -6.61 8.11
CA GLN A 139 -5.71 -6.76 9.54
C GLN A 139 -4.78 -7.95 9.84
N ASN A 140 -4.57 -8.85 8.87
CA ASN A 140 -3.71 -10.03 8.99
C ASN A 140 -2.47 -9.95 8.07
N GLY A 141 -1.99 -8.74 7.74
CA GLY A 141 -0.72 -8.52 7.04
C GLY A 141 -0.78 -8.68 5.52
N TYR A 142 -1.89 -8.30 4.90
CA TYR A 142 -2.04 -8.33 3.44
C TYR A 142 -1.01 -7.44 2.73
N TYR A 143 -0.88 -6.17 3.14
CA TYR A 143 0.05 -5.23 2.49
C TYR A 143 1.51 -5.63 2.73
N ARG A 144 1.83 -6.18 3.90
CA ARG A 144 3.14 -6.77 4.17
C ARG A 144 3.47 -7.92 3.23
N SER A 145 2.49 -8.75 2.91
CA SER A 145 2.64 -9.86 1.96
C SER A 145 2.88 -9.33 0.54
N LEU A 146 2.14 -8.30 0.12
CA LEU A 146 2.35 -7.64 -1.17
C LEU A 146 3.71 -6.95 -1.25
N TYR A 147 4.13 -6.24 -0.21
CA TYR A 147 5.45 -5.62 -0.12
C TYR A 147 6.56 -6.65 -0.36
N LEU A 148 6.50 -7.80 0.33
CA LEU A 148 7.49 -8.85 0.15
C LEU A 148 7.46 -9.43 -1.27
N LEU A 149 6.28 -9.65 -1.84
CA LEU A 149 6.16 -10.13 -3.22
C LEU A 149 6.71 -9.15 -4.25
N ILE A 150 6.38 -7.87 -4.13
CA ILE A 150 6.87 -6.81 -5.02
C ILE A 150 8.40 -6.83 -5.03
N ASN A 151 9.02 -6.87 -3.85
CA ASN A 151 10.48 -6.83 -3.73
C ASN A 151 11.19 -8.14 -4.14
N ASN A 152 10.53 -9.29 -4.04
CA ASN A 152 11.14 -10.59 -4.38
C ASN A 152 10.82 -11.07 -5.80
N LYS A 153 9.69 -10.65 -6.39
CA LYS A 153 9.22 -11.17 -7.69
C LYS A 153 9.30 -10.15 -8.83
N LEU A 154 9.46 -8.85 -8.53
CA LEU A 154 9.72 -7.85 -9.57
C LEU A 154 11.23 -7.54 -9.64
N PRO A 155 11.80 -7.42 -10.85
CA PRO A 155 13.18 -6.95 -11.01
C PRO A 155 13.38 -5.58 -10.35
N SER A 156 14.56 -5.32 -9.77
CA SER A 156 14.87 -3.99 -9.20
C SER A 156 14.88 -2.88 -10.26
N SER A 157 15.23 -3.20 -11.50
CA SER A 157 15.22 -2.27 -12.62
C SER A 157 13.82 -2.02 -13.23
N ILE A 158 12.74 -2.47 -12.58
CA ILE A 158 11.39 -2.31 -13.13
C ILE A 158 10.95 -0.84 -13.07
N GLU A 159 10.50 -0.33 -14.20
CA GLU A 159 9.87 0.99 -14.28
C GLU A 159 8.36 0.85 -14.46
N TYR A 160 7.60 1.90 -14.12
CA TYR A 160 6.16 1.95 -14.40
C TYR A 160 5.84 1.75 -15.89
N SER A 161 6.72 2.22 -16.78
CA SER A 161 6.60 2.04 -18.24
C SER A 161 6.61 0.56 -18.68
N ASP A 162 7.15 -0.35 -17.87
CA ASP A 162 7.24 -1.78 -18.15
C ASP A 162 5.99 -2.59 -17.77
N LEU A 163 4.91 -1.95 -17.31
CA LEU A 163 3.68 -2.62 -16.83
C LEU A 163 3.13 -3.65 -17.84
N SER A 164 3.21 -3.35 -19.14
CA SER A 164 2.76 -4.25 -20.22
C SER A 164 3.69 -5.45 -20.47
N ARG A 165 4.97 -5.33 -20.10
CA ARG A 165 6.01 -6.33 -20.35
C ARG A 165 6.11 -7.36 -19.22
N VAL A 166 5.68 -6.99 -18.01
CA VAL A 166 5.77 -7.80 -16.80
C VAL A 166 4.36 -8.10 -16.27
N PRO A 167 3.69 -9.19 -16.70
CA PRO A 167 2.29 -9.45 -16.35
C PRO A 167 1.99 -9.51 -14.85
N ILE A 168 2.93 -10.03 -14.05
CA ILE A 168 2.79 -10.08 -12.59
C ILE A 168 2.81 -8.69 -11.94
N ALA A 169 3.45 -7.70 -12.57
CA ALA A 169 3.52 -6.33 -12.06
C ALA A 169 2.13 -5.68 -12.06
N ASN A 170 1.36 -5.84 -13.14
CA ASN A 170 -0.02 -5.34 -13.19
C ASN A 170 -0.89 -6.00 -12.12
N ILE A 171 -0.79 -7.34 -11.97
CA ILE A 171 -1.56 -8.07 -10.94
C ILE A 171 -1.21 -7.56 -9.53
N LEU A 172 0.07 -7.36 -9.23
CA LEU A 172 0.49 -6.84 -7.92
C LEU A 172 0.00 -5.41 -7.69
N LEU A 173 0.09 -4.54 -8.70
CA LEU A 173 -0.41 -3.17 -8.62
C LEU A 173 -1.94 -3.13 -8.37
N GLU A 174 -2.71 -3.92 -9.11
CA GLU A 174 -4.16 -4.05 -8.91
C GLU A 174 -4.49 -4.51 -7.48
N ASN A 175 -3.72 -5.47 -6.95
CA ASN A 175 -3.87 -5.94 -5.57
C ASN A 175 -3.51 -4.86 -4.53
N VAL A 176 -2.56 -3.96 -4.82
CA VAL A 176 -2.25 -2.82 -3.95
C VAL A 176 -3.40 -1.80 -3.95
N LEU A 177 -3.91 -1.45 -5.14
CA LEU A 177 -4.92 -0.40 -5.33
C LEU A 177 -6.31 -0.81 -4.88
N LYS A 178 -6.74 -2.02 -5.22
CA LYS A 178 -8.12 -2.47 -5.08
C LYS A 178 -8.69 -2.26 -3.67
N PRO A 179 -8.01 -2.59 -2.56
CA PRO A 179 -8.59 -2.37 -1.25
C PRO A 179 -8.73 -0.89 -0.88
N LEU A 180 -7.97 0.02 -1.49
CA LEU A 180 -8.04 1.45 -1.19
C LEU A 180 -9.30 2.11 -1.76
N HIS A 181 -9.83 1.54 -2.86
CA HIS A 181 -11.02 2.04 -3.56
C HIS A 181 -12.33 1.76 -2.83
N PHE A 182 -12.35 0.83 -1.87
CA PHE A 182 -13.54 0.52 -1.09
C PHE A 182 -13.81 1.55 0.02
N THR A 183 -15.09 1.72 0.33
CA THR A 183 -15.54 2.61 1.42
C THR A 183 -15.59 1.91 2.77
N TYR A 184 -15.73 0.57 2.77
CA TYR A 184 -15.84 -0.28 3.95
C TYR A 184 -17.05 0.01 4.84
N ASN A 185 -18.16 0.45 4.24
CA ASN A 185 -19.41 0.72 4.95
C ASN A 185 -20.00 -0.55 5.61
N SER A 186 -19.61 -1.73 5.14
CA SER A 186 -20.03 -3.02 5.69
C SER A 186 -19.20 -3.51 6.87
N CYS A 187 -18.19 -2.76 7.27
CA CYS A 187 -17.24 -3.10 8.33
C CYS A 187 -17.44 -2.19 9.56
N PRO A 188 -16.78 -2.48 10.70
CA PRO A 188 -16.84 -1.60 11.86
C PRO A 188 -16.39 -0.16 11.54
N GLU A 189 -16.90 0.80 12.30
CA GLU A 189 -16.50 2.20 12.18
C GLU A 189 -14.98 2.35 12.28
N GLY A 190 -14.40 3.16 11.40
CA GLY A 190 -12.95 3.31 11.31
C GLY A 190 -12.25 2.29 10.39
N ALA A 191 -12.96 1.34 9.78
CA ALA A 191 -12.37 0.30 8.93
C ALA A 191 -11.56 0.88 7.75
N ARG A 192 -12.09 1.91 7.07
CA ARG A 192 -11.38 2.56 5.95
C ARG A 192 -10.06 3.19 6.42
N GLN A 193 -10.06 3.81 7.59
CA GLN A 193 -8.86 4.39 8.19
C GLN A 193 -7.83 3.31 8.55
N GLN A 194 -8.28 2.17 9.09
CA GLN A 194 -7.39 1.04 9.37
C GLN A 194 -6.74 0.48 8.10
N VAL A 195 -7.49 0.46 6.98
CA VAL A 195 -6.95 0.03 5.68
C VAL A 195 -5.84 0.97 5.21
N PHE A 196 -6.06 2.28 5.27
CA PHE A 196 -5.01 3.25 4.95
C PHE A 196 -3.83 3.22 5.94
N SER A 197 -4.07 2.98 7.23
CA SER A 197 -3.01 2.80 8.23
C SER A 197 -2.12 1.61 7.88
N ALA A 198 -2.72 0.44 7.59
CA ALA A 198 -1.99 -0.75 7.20
C ALA A 198 -1.22 -0.56 5.88
N PHE A 199 -1.83 0.10 4.88
CA PHE A 199 -1.14 0.47 3.64
C PHE A 199 0.09 1.35 3.91
N THR A 200 -0.07 2.37 4.74
CA THR A 200 0.99 3.31 5.11
C THR A 200 2.13 2.59 5.85
N GLU A 201 1.79 1.85 6.91
CA GLU A 201 2.76 1.21 7.81
C GLU A 201 3.48 0.02 7.16
N GLU A 202 2.77 -0.81 6.38
CA GLU A 202 3.32 -2.05 5.84
C GLU A 202 3.98 -1.90 4.46
N LEU A 203 3.61 -0.87 3.68
CA LEU A 203 4.11 -0.66 2.31
C LEU A 203 4.99 0.59 2.18
N LEU A 204 4.65 1.71 2.84
CA LEU A 204 5.24 3.03 2.55
C LEU A 204 6.16 3.59 3.64
N ALA A 205 6.04 3.13 4.89
CA ALA A 205 6.80 3.70 6.01
C ALA A 205 8.26 3.21 6.11
N ALA A 206 8.61 2.14 5.40
CA ALA A 206 9.98 1.63 5.34
C ALA A 206 10.80 2.37 4.26
N PRO A 207 12.16 2.39 4.35
CA PRO A 207 13.00 2.89 3.28
C PRO A 207 12.64 2.25 1.94
N PHE A 208 12.42 3.10 0.94
CA PHE A 208 11.98 2.64 -0.37
C PHE A 208 13.03 1.76 -1.03
N THR A 209 12.57 0.68 -1.62
CA THR A 209 13.32 -0.10 -2.60
C THR A 209 13.12 0.49 -3.99
N ASP A 210 13.94 0.08 -4.95
CA ASP A 210 13.80 0.49 -6.35
C ASP A 210 12.39 0.19 -6.91
N GLN A 211 11.81 -0.98 -6.59
CA GLN A 211 10.47 -1.35 -7.04
C GLN A 211 9.38 -0.46 -6.45
N ILE A 212 9.52 -0.03 -5.19
CA ILE A 212 8.56 0.90 -4.61
C ILE A 212 8.71 2.27 -5.27
N PHE A 213 9.94 2.77 -5.39
CA PHE A 213 10.24 4.12 -5.86
C PHE A 213 9.99 4.32 -7.36
N HIS A 214 10.41 3.40 -8.22
CA HIS A 214 10.34 3.53 -9.68
C HIS A 214 9.10 2.90 -10.32
N PHE A 215 8.40 2.02 -9.61
CA PHE A 215 7.21 1.34 -10.13
C PHE A 215 5.94 1.65 -9.33
N ILE A 216 5.88 1.32 -8.03
CA ILE A 216 4.63 1.49 -7.25
C ILE A 216 4.23 2.95 -7.11
N ILE A 217 5.12 3.83 -6.66
CA ILE A 217 4.77 5.24 -6.42
C ILE A 217 4.33 5.94 -7.71
N PRO A 218 5.06 5.85 -8.85
CA PRO A 218 4.62 6.44 -10.10
C PRO A 218 3.28 5.88 -10.59
N ALA A 219 3.05 4.57 -10.42
CA ALA A 219 1.77 3.95 -10.77
C ALA A 219 0.60 4.50 -9.94
N LEU A 220 0.81 4.78 -8.66
CA LEU A 220 -0.20 5.37 -7.79
C LEU A 220 -0.41 6.87 -8.07
N ALA A 221 0.60 7.56 -8.61
CA ALA A 221 0.51 8.95 -9.05
C ALA A 221 -0.23 9.11 -10.39
N ASP A 222 -0.32 8.06 -11.20
CA ASP A 222 -1.08 8.07 -12.45
C ASP A 222 -2.57 8.35 -12.18
N THR A 223 -3.15 9.29 -12.93
CA THR A 223 -4.56 9.67 -12.79
C THR A 223 -5.51 8.53 -13.18
N HIS A 224 -5.07 7.61 -14.04
CA HIS A 224 -5.84 6.41 -14.39
C HIS A 224 -5.94 5.41 -13.24
N ALA A 225 -5.02 5.43 -12.28
CA ALA A 225 -5.12 4.60 -11.08
C ALA A 225 -6.23 5.08 -10.12
N ALA A 226 -6.69 6.32 -10.30
CA ALA A 226 -7.74 6.98 -9.52
C ALA A 226 -7.51 6.90 -8.01
N PHE A 227 -6.26 7.01 -7.56
CA PHE A 227 -5.89 6.86 -6.15
C PHE A 227 -6.76 7.77 -5.25
N PRO A 228 -7.36 7.24 -4.17
CA PRO A 228 -8.25 8.00 -3.29
C PRO A 228 -7.45 8.94 -2.37
N TYR A 229 -6.87 9.98 -2.96
CA TYR A 229 -5.88 10.85 -2.34
C TYR A 229 -6.45 11.64 -1.15
N GLU A 230 -7.61 12.27 -1.29
CA GLU A 230 -8.24 13.03 -0.19
C GLU A 230 -8.63 12.13 1.01
N PRO A 231 -9.30 10.96 0.83
CA PRO A 231 -9.49 10.01 1.92
C PRO A 231 -8.19 9.54 2.57
N PHE A 232 -7.13 9.34 1.78
CA PHE A 232 -5.82 8.94 2.28
C PHE A 232 -5.18 10.03 3.16
N LEU A 233 -5.18 11.29 2.74
CA LEU A 233 -4.65 12.41 3.53
C LEU A 233 -5.35 12.54 4.89
N ASN A 234 -6.68 12.38 4.91
CA ASN A 234 -7.46 12.38 6.15
C ASN A 234 -7.04 11.25 7.10
N ALA A 235 -6.80 10.05 6.57
CA ALA A 235 -6.34 8.92 7.36
C ALA A 235 -4.92 9.15 7.92
N LEU A 236 -4.02 9.78 7.15
CA LEU A 236 -2.66 10.10 7.60
C LEU A 236 -2.64 11.04 8.81
N LEU A 237 -3.45 12.11 8.80
CA LEU A 237 -3.51 13.03 9.95
C LEU A 237 -3.99 12.35 11.24
N LEU A 238 -4.96 11.43 11.11
CA LEU A 238 -5.45 10.65 12.24
C LEU A 238 -4.38 9.70 12.77
N LEU A 239 -3.52 9.15 11.91
CA LEU A 239 -2.41 8.30 12.31
C LEU A 239 -1.33 9.07 13.08
N GLU A 240 -0.90 10.23 12.54
CA GLU A 240 0.09 11.09 13.19
C GLU A 240 -0.39 11.59 14.55
N SER A 241 -1.68 11.95 14.69
CA SER A 241 -2.23 12.37 16.00
C SER A 241 -2.15 11.29 17.09
N ARG A 242 -2.03 10.01 16.70
CA ARG A 242 -1.92 8.86 17.62
C ARG A 242 -0.47 8.48 17.91
N CYS A 243 0.47 8.87 17.06
CA CYS A 243 1.87 8.45 17.14
C CYS A 243 2.75 9.58 17.70
N SER A 244 3.12 9.50 18.97
CA SER A 244 3.93 10.53 19.66
C SER A 244 5.45 10.40 19.43
N LYS A 245 5.89 9.45 18.61
CA LYS A 245 7.31 9.17 18.36
C LYS A 245 7.69 9.69 16.99
N THR A 246 8.74 10.52 16.95
CA THR A 246 9.46 10.96 15.75
C THR A 246 9.57 9.81 14.76
N SER A 247 8.77 9.84 13.69
CA SER A 247 8.59 8.66 12.87
C SER A 247 9.77 8.54 11.91
N SER A 248 10.55 7.47 12.03
CA SER A 248 11.58 7.12 11.02
C SER A 248 10.97 6.94 9.61
N GLY A 249 9.64 6.83 9.54
CA GLY A 249 8.84 6.76 8.34
C GLY A 249 8.56 8.11 7.65
N ALA A 250 8.68 9.23 8.37
CA ALA A 250 8.18 10.54 7.92
C ALA A 250 8.69 10.95 6.53
N PRO A 251 10.01 10.85 6.22
CA PRO A 251 10.52 11.29 4.92
C PRO A 251 9.95 10.50 3.75
N TRP A 252 9.74 9.19 3.92
CA TRP A 252 9.19 8.30 2.90
C TRP A 252 7.72 8.63 2.63
N LEU A 253 6.93 8.75 3.69
CA LEU A 253 5.51 9.13 3.58
C LEU A 253 5.35 10.52 2.98
N PHE A 254 6.22 11.45 3.36
CA PHE A 254 6.19 12.80 2.81
C PHE A 254 6.49 12.83 1.32
N PHE A 255 7.51 12.10 0.87
CA PHE A 255 7.79 11.93 -0.54
C PHE A 255 6.61 11.35 -1.31
N PHE A 256 5.96 10.31 -0.76
CA PHE A 256 4.78 9.71 -1.35
C PHE A 256 3.64 10.73 -1.52
N VAL A 257 3.33 11.48 -0.45
CA VAL A 257 2.31 12.54 -0.45
C VAL A 257 2.61 13.58 -1.53
N LEU A 258 3.83 14.08 -1.62
CA LEU A 258 4.21 15.08 -2.63
C LEU A 258 4.09 14.52 -4.06
N THR A 259 4.60 13.31 -4.27
CA THR A 259 4.67 12.69 -5.61
C THR A 259 3.29 12.34 -6.16
N VAL A 260 2.46 11.68 -5.35
CA VAL A 260 1.09 11.37 -5.77
C VAL A 260 0.28 12.66 -5.87
N GLY A 261 0.44 13.56 -4.89
CA GLY A 261 -0.31 14.82 -4.81
C GLY A 261 -0.24 15.68 -6.06
N GLU A 262 0.91 15.77 -6.73
CA GLU A 262 1.11 16.58 -7.95
C GLU A 262 -0.08 16.48 -8.94
N HIS A 263 -0.62 15.29 -9.16
CA HIS A 263 -1.72 15.06 -10.11
C HIS A 263 -3.13 15.19 -9.53
N TYR A 264 -3.28 15.19 -8.20
CA TYR A 264 -4.58 15.22 -7.52
C TYR A 264 -4.91 16.56 -6.87
N LEU A 265 -3.92 17.45 -6.68
CA LEU A 265 -4.13 18.74 -6.01
C LEU A 265 -5.22 19.61 -6.63
N GLY A 266 -5.36 19.60 -7.95
CA GLY A 266 -6.39 20.37 -8.65
C GLY A 266 -7.82 19.82 -8.48
N ALA A 267 -7.97 18.59 -8.00
CA ALA A 267 -9.26 17.92 -7.82
C ALA A 267 -9.73 17.88 -6.34
N LEU A 268 -8.90 18.36 -5.41
CA LEU A 268 -9.24 18.38 -3.99
C LEU A 268 -10.34 19.39 -3.68
N SER A 269 -11.17 19.04 -2.69
CA SER A 269 -12.12 19.99 -2.07
C SER A 269 -11.37 21.09 -1.29
N GLU A 270 -12.06 22.14 -0.85
CA GLU A 270 -11.46 23.18 -0.01
C GLU A 270 -10.98 22.59 1.33
N GLU A 271 -11.78 21.72 1.94
CA GLU A 271 -11.42 20.93 3.11
C GLU A 271 -10.22 20.01 2.81
N GLY A 272 -10.22 19.34 1.66
CA GLY A 272 -9.13 18.48 1.21
C GLY A 272 -7.80 19.22 1.07
N LEU A 273 -7.83 20.46 0.59
CA LEU A 273 -6.64 21.31 0.50
C LEU A 273 -6.15 21.76 1.89
N LEU A 274 -7.04 22.07 2.82
CA LEU A 274 -6.66 22.33 4.23
C LEU A 274 -6.03 21.11 4.88
N VAL A 275 -6.60 19.93 4.66
CA VAL A 275 -6.03 18.65 5.13
C VAL A 275 -4.64 18.45 4.54
N TYR A 276 -4.46 18.70 3.24
CA TYR A 276 -3.16 18.64 2.59
C TYR A 276 -2.13 19.58 3.24
N LEU A 277 -2.50 20.85 3.52
CA LEU A 277 -1.62 21.79 4.21
C LEU A 277 -1.21 21.31 5.62
N ARG A 278 -2.15 20.74 6.38
CA ARG A 278 -1.84 20.15 7.69
C ARG A 278 -0.87 18.96 7.57
N VAL A 279 -1.04 18.12 6.55
CA VAL A 279 -0.11 17.02 6.25
C VAL A 279 1.26 17.58 5.93
N LEU A 280 1.35 18.59 5.05
CA LEU A 280 2.61 19.24 4.71
C LEU A 280 3.32 19.81 5.95
N GLN A 281 2.62 20.59 6.78
CA GLN A 281 3.16 21.14 8.00
C GLN A 281 3.71 20.06 8.93
N THR A 282 2.92 18.99 9.14
CA THR A 282 3.26 17.89 10.05
C THR A 282 4.52 17.18 9.58
N PHE A 283 4.56 16.70 8.34
CA PHE A 283 5.68 15.92 7.84
C PHE A 283 6.93 16.74 7.57
N LEU A 284 6.79 17.99 7.10
CA LEU A 284 7.93 18.87 6.88
C LEU A 284 8.69 19.13 8.18
N SER A 285 7.99 19.34 9.30
CA SER A 285 8.62 19.52 10.62
C SER A 285 9.40 18.29 11.10
N GLN A 286 9.06 17.11 10.58
CA GLN A 286 9.69 15.82 10.91
C GLN A 286 10.84 15.46 9.96
N LEU A 287 11.08 16.22 8.89
CA LEU A 287 12.19 15.95 7.99
C LEU A 287 13.54 16.20 8.69
N PRO A 288 14.54 15.32 8.48
CA PRO A 288 15.90 15.57 8.92
C PRO A 288 16.41 16.89 8.34
N VAL A 289 17.14 17.64 9.16
CA VAL A 289 17.80 18.88 8.70
C VAL A 289 18.81 18.50 7.63
N SER A 290 18.72 19.12 6.45
CA SER A 290 19.68 18.91 5.37
C SER A 290 21.08 19.35 5.87
N PRO A 291 22.12 18.51 5.75
CA PRO A 291 23.47 18.85 6.21
C PRO A 291 24.17 19.91 5.33
N ALA A 292 23.49 20.52 4.36
CA ALA A 292 24.07 21.55 3.52
C ALA A 292 24.43 22.81 4.35
N SER A 293 25.76 23.01 4.50
CA SER A 293 26.49 24.14 5.12
C SER A 293 26.67 24.15 6.64
N ALA A 294 27.23 23.07 7.20
CA ALA A 294 27.98 23.12 8.45
C ALA A 294 29.51 23.23 8.23
N SER A 295 29.94 23.90 7.15
CA SER A 295 31.34 24.22 6.88
C SER A 295 31.50 25.72 6.67
N CYS A 296 31.48 26.47 7.77
CA CYS A 296 32.30 27.68 7.87
C CYS A 296 33.54 27.32 8.69
N PRO A 297 34.65 26.88 8.08
CA PRO A 297 35.95 27.29 8.60
C PRO A 297 36.22 28.68 8.01
N ASP A 298 36.08 29.71 8.84
CA ASP A 298 36.83 30.94 8.66
C ASP A 298 38.31 30.56 8.63
N SER A 299 38.88 30.41 7.44
CA SER A 299 40.32 30.43 7.22
C SER A 299 40.56 30.74 5.75
N ALA A 300 40.99 31.97 5.51
CA ALA A 300 41.65 32.35 4.28
C ALA A 300 42.82 31.40 4.03
N SER A 301 42.69 30.54 3.03
CA SER A 301 43.82 29.82 2.45
C SER A 301 43.61 29.74 0.95
N ASP A 302 44.40 30.55 0.27
CA ASP A 302 44.50 30.68 -1.18
C ASP A 302 45.20 29.42 -1.72
N SER A 303 44.50 28.60 -2.50
CA SER A 303 45.07 27.46 -3.22
C SER A 303 44.18 27.16 -4.42
N GLU A 304 44.65 27.57 -5.60
CA GLU A 304 44.08 27.17 -6.88
C GLU A 304 44.43 25.71 -7.17
N GLU A 305 43.46 24.82 -7.10
CA GLU A 305 43.52 23.50 -7.74
C GLU A 305 42.21 23.25 -8.49
N GLU A 306 42.29 23.30 -9.82
CA GLU A 306 41.26 22.81 -10.73
C GLU A 306 41.11 21.29 -10.52
N VAL A 307 39.94 20.85 -10.03
CA VAL A 307 39.58 19.43 -9.99
C VAL A 307 38.23 19.25 -10.65
N GLU A 308 38.26 18.48 -11.75
CA GLU A 308 37.15 18.09 -12.60
C GLU A 308 35.95 17.54 -11.82
N GLU A 309 34.75 18.04 -12.14
CA GLU A 309 33.46 17.47 -11.77
C GLU A 309 33.30 16.08 -12.42
N ALA A 310 33.82 15.04 -11.77
CA ALA A 310 33.44 13.66 -12.04
C ALA A 310 32.37 13.21 -11.03
N ASP A 311 31.11 13.36 -11.46
CA ASP A 311 29.94 12.55 -11.14
C ASP A 311 30.11 11.55 -9.97
N LYS A 312 30.01 12.03 -8.73
CA LYS A 312 29.87 11.15 -7.56
C LYS A 312 28.40 10.80 -7.41
N GLN A 313 27.96 9.79 -8.16
CA GLN A 313 26.78 9.01 -7.76
C GLN A 313 26.99 8.54 -6.31
N PRO A 314 26.05 8.81 -5.37
CA PRO A 314 26.15 8.26 -4.03
C PRO A 314 26.07 6.74 -4.17
N SER A 315 27.15 6.06 -3.77
CA SER A 315 27.23 4.60 -3.71
C SER A 315 25.96 4.04 -3.08
N ALA A 316 25.19 3.27 -3.85
CA ALA A 316 24.00 2.59 -3.38
C ALA A 316 24.36 1.76 -2.13
N PRO A 317 23.60 1.85 -1.03
CA PRO A 317 23.82 0.99 0.12
C PRO A 317 23.61 -0.48 -0.28
N GLU A 318 24.36 -1.39 0.34
CA GLU A 318 24.44 -2.83 0.02
C GLU A 318 23.09 -3.59 0.02
N ASP A 319 21.99 -2.95 0.45
CA ASP A 319 20.64 -3.54 0.57
C ASP A 319 19.64 -3.04 -0.53
N GLY A 320 20.10 -2.27 -1.52
CA GLY A 320 19.26 -1.80 -2.64
C GLY A 320 18.12 -0.83 -2.22
N ARG A 321 18.26 -0.20 -1.05
CA ARG A 321 17.28 0.76 -0.51
C ARG A 321 17.77 2.18 -0.64
N LEU A 322 16.85 3.11 -0.85
CA LEU A 322 17.18 4.52 -0.92
C LEU A 322 17.60 5.06 0.47
N SER A 323 18.40 6.12 0.45
CA SER A 323 18.89 6.76 1.67
C SER A 323 17.97 7.90 2.13
N VAL A 324 17.91 8.13 3.45
CA VAL A 324 17.12 9.22 4.04
C VAL A 324 17.56 10.62 3.55
N PRO A 325 18.86 10.93 3.40
CA PRO A 325 19.27 12.22 2.84
C PRO A 325 18.77 12.43 1.40
N TYR A 326 18.88 11.40 0.56
CA TYR A 326 18.40 11.45 -0.83
C TYR A 326 16.90 11.74 -0.89
N ILE A 327 16.09 10.97 -0.16
CA ILE A 327 14.63 11.19 -0.21
C ILE A 327 14.23 12.56 0.36
N THR A 328 14.96 13.05 1.38
CA THR A 328 14.74 14.38 1.96
C THR A 328 15.01 15.48 0.94
N GLU A 329 16.10 15.36 0.17
CA GLU A 329 16.42 16.30 -0.91
C GLU A 329 15.34 16.28 -2.00
N GLU A 330 14.87 15.10 -2.40
CA GLU A 330 13.79 14.96 -3.38
C GLU A 330 12.47 15.56 -2.89
N CYS A 331 12.12 15.43 -1.61
CA CYS A 331 10.98 16.14 -1.01
C CYS A 331 11.11 17.66 -1.16
N LEU A 332 12.28 18.22 -0.85
CA LEU A 332 12.51 19.67 -0.94
C LEU A 332 12.44 20.16 -2.39
N LYS A 333 13.04 19.42 -3.34
CA LYS A 333 12.93 19.72 -4.77
C LYS A 333 11.48 19.72 -5.24
N LYS A 334 10.66 18.74 -4.81
CA LYS A 334 9.24 18.67 -5.14
C LYS A 334 8.44 19.85 -4.59
N LEU A 335 8.74 20.29 -3.37
CA LEU A 335 8.14 21.49 -2.78
C LEU A 335 8.47 22.77 -3.55
N ASP A 336 9.68 22.87 -4.10
CA ASP A 336 10.13 24.02 -4.89
C ASP A 336 9.64 24.01 -6.34
N THR A 337 8.91 22.97 -6.77
CA THR A 337 8.35 22.95 -8.13
C THR A 337 7.34 24.08 -8.33
N LYS A 338 7.31 24.63 -9.55
CA LYS A 338 6.36 25.69 -9.91
C LYS A 338 4.90 25.27 -9.70
N GLN A 339 4.57 24.01 -9.97
CA GLN A 339 3.22 23.48 -9.78
C GLN A 339 2.83 23.51 -8.30
N GLN A 340 3.66 22.91 -7.45
CA GLN A 340 3.43 22.84 -6.02
C GLN A 340 3.32 24.23 -5.39
N THR A 341 4.27 25.12 -5.68
CA THR A 341 4.25 26.50 -5.21
C THR A 341 3.05 27.29 -5.71
N SER A 342 2.66 27.14 -6.99
CA SER A 342 1.49 27.83 -7.54
C SER A 342 0.19 27.35 -6.88
N THR A 343 0.04 26.05 -6.62
CA THR A 343 -1.13 25.52 -5.91
C THR A 343 -1.21 26.04 -4.49
N LEU A 344 -0.10 26.03 -3.76
CA LEU A 344 -0.04 26.55 -2.40
C LEU A 344 -0.35 28.05 -2.33
N LEU A 345 0.12 28.84 -3.31
CA LEU A 345 -0.20 30.26 -3.41
C LEU A 345 -1.66 30.50 -3.81
N ALA A 346 -2.20 29.70 -4.72
CA ALA A 346 -3.60 29.79 -5.14
C ALA A 346 -4.57 29.55 -3.98
N LEU A 347 -4.19 28.76 -2.97
CA LEU A 347 -5.01 28.59 -1.76
C LEU A 347 -5.10 29.84 -0.90
N VAL A 348 -4.01 30.60 -0.81
CA VAL A 348 -3.87 31.77 0.06
C VAL A 348 -4.42 33.04 -0.59
N TRP A 349 -4.33 33.13 -1.92
CA TRP A 349 -4.75 34.31 -2.68
C TRP A 349 -6.21 34.30 -3.14
N ARG A 350 -7.02 33.35 -2.64
CA ARG A 350 -8.47 33.40 -2.86
C ARG A 350 -9.10 34.36 -1.86
N ASP A 351 -10.05 35.16 -2.32
CA ASP A 351 -10.82 36.10 -1.48
C ASP A 351 -11.59 35.38 -0.34
N SER A 352 -11.76 34.06 -0.43
CA SER A 352 -12.40 33.19 0.57
C SER A 352 -11.40 32.39 1.43
N ALA A 353 -10.10 32.67 1.36
CA ALA A 353 -9.10 31.91 2.10
C ALA A 353 -9.33 32.01 3.63
N SER A 354 -9.37 30.84 4.30
CA SER A 354 -9.59 30.78 5.74
C SER A 354 -8.34 31.25 6.51
N GLU A 355 -8.55 31.82 7.71
CA GLU A 355 -7.45 32.20 8.63
C GLU A 355 -6.51 31.01 8.93
N GLU A 356 -7.08 29.81 8.98
CA GLU A 356 -6.31 28.58 9.19
C GLU A 356 -5.35 28.32 8.01
N ALA A 357 -5.79 28.50 6.76
CA ALA A 357 -4.94 28.32 5.59
C ALA A 357 -3.71 29.27 5.64
N PHE A 358 -3.92 30.53 6.02
CA PHE A 358 -2.83 31.49 6.19
C PHE A 358 -1.83 31.06 7.27
N THR A 359 -2.34 30.58 8.42
CA THR A 359 -1.51 30.14 9.54
C THR A 359 -0.66 28.93 9.16
N LEU A 360 -1.26 27.94 8.49
CA LEU A 360 -0.56 26.75 8.01
C LEU A 360 0.52 27.11 7.00
N MET A 361 0.20 27.99 6.04
CA MET A 361 1.13 28.44 5.02
C MET A 361 2.30 29.24 5.59
N ALA A 362 2.05 30.12 6.56
CA ALA A 362 3.10 30.82 7.29
C ALA A 362 4.02 29.83 8.04
N SER A 363 3.45 28.81 8.68
CA SER A 363 4.20 27.76 9.37
C SER A 363 5.06 26.94 8.41
N ILE A 364 4.52 26.54 7.25
CA ILE A 364 5.25 25.80 6.21
C ILE A 364 6.41 26.67 5.69
N GLY A 365 6.14 27.92 5.30
CA GLY A 365 7.15 28.85 4.82
C GLY A 365 8.26 29.10 5.85
N HIS A 366 7.90 29.31 7.13
CA HIS A 366 8.87 29.45 8.20
C HIS A 366 9.77 28.22 8.34
N THR A 367 9.19 27.01 8.28
CA THR A 367 9.95 25.75 8.37
C THR A 367 10.92 25.61 7.19
N LEU A 368 10.47 25.90 5.96
CA LEU A 368 11.34 25.87 4.77
C LEU A 368 12.51 26.86 4.87
N MET A 369 12.27 28.08 5.34
CA MET A 369 13.30 29.11 5.46
C MET A 369 14.28 28.85 6.61
N VAL A 370 13.77 28.44 7.78
CA VAL A 370 14.57 28.36 9.01
C VAL A 370 15.21 26.99 9.18
N GLN A 371 14.44 25.91 8.99
CA GLN A 371 14.93 24.54 9.19
C GLN A 371 15.68 24.02 7.98
N HIS A 372 15.17 24.24 6.76
CA HIS A 372 15.76 23.70 5.54
C HIS A 372 16.56 24.74 4.72
N ARG A 373 16.63 25.99 5.18
CA ARG A 373 17.39 27.09 4.56
C ARG A 373 17.11 27.28 3.07
N MET A 374 15.89 27.02 2.62
CA MET A 374 15.54 27.26 1.22
C MET A 374 15.62 28.75 0.91
N ALA A 375 16.28 29.10 -0.19
CA ALA A 375 16.50 30.49 -0.57
C ALA A 375 15.16 31.18 -0.89
N VAL A 376 14.84 32.24 -0.14
CA VAL A 376 13.79 33.17 -0.55
C VAL A 376 14.32 33.90 -1.80
N PRO A 377 13.58 33.95 -2.92
CA PRO A 377 13.93 34.86 -4.00
C PRO A 377 14.00 36.26 -3.40
N ARG A 378 15.19 36.88 -3.40
CA ARG A 378 15.41 38.20 -2.79
C ARG A 378 14.39 39.17 -3.36
N VAL A 379 13.31 39.44 -2.63
CA VAL A 379 12.38 40.50 -2.99
C VAL A 379 13.16 41.80 -2.84
N ARG A 380 13.48 42.43 -3.97
CA ARG A 380 13.91 43.83 -3.97
C ARG A 380 12.71 44.62 -3.49
N ILE A 381 12.71 44.97 -2.21
CA ILE A 381 11.90 46.07 -1.71
C ILE A 381 12.46 47.31 -2.41
N TYR A 382 11.89 47.65 -3.57
CA TYR A 382 12.15 48.93 -4.21
C TYR A 382 11.59 49.99 -3.26
N LYS A 383 12.50 50.67 -2.54
CA LYS A 383 12.25 52.01 -2.02
C LYS A 383 11.97 52.91 -3.21
N GLY A 384 10.80 53.55 -3.21
CA GLY A 384 10.38 54.59 -4.14
C GLY A 384 9.11 55.20 -3.62
#